data_AF-A0A534CFP8-F1
#
_entry.id   AF-A0A534CFP8-F1
#
_cell.length_a   1.000
_cell.length_b   1.000
_cell.length_c   1.000
_cell.angle_alpha   90.00
_cell.angle_beta   90.00
_cell.angle_gamma   90.00
#
_symmetry.space_group_name_H-M   'P 1'
#
loop_
_entity.id
_entity.type
_entity.pdbx_description
1 polymer ?
#
loop_
_entity_poly.entity_id
_entity_poly.type
_entity_poly.pdbx_seq_one_letter_code
_entity_poly.pdbx_strand_id
1 'polypeptide(L)'
;MIRTPALAALLALCACARQEPTPPPAAPAPAAAANTPSATSPQSGALPAPAPSAQNETQQATASQESVDSEGERPARSDTSLEQIAELPAGAQLPDGKWQPGVNYQPLVPAQPTSVAPGKVEVMEVFWLACPHCYALEPFLKNWLKTKPSYVEFVRVPVMWGPMHRAHARLYYTLDALGRQDLVAKAMEAISQQHTPLAANSEEESLKQQQAFATRNGLSADDFAKAYNSFTVNSNLQRAEQLTQRYHVEGVPLLVVNGKYSTDLSKAGGDAKLIELVSDLAAAEHRR
;
A
#
# COMPACT_ATOMS: atom_id res chain seq x y z
N MET A 1 -45.79 53.59 54.73
CA MET A 1 -45.50 52.61 55.80
C MET A 1 -45.13 51.29 55.14
N ILE A 2 -43.87 50.86 55.26
CA ILE A 2 -43.34 49.49 55.45
C ILE A 2 -41.81 49.66 55.47
N ARG A 3 -41.18 48.97 56.41
CA ARG A 3 -39.87 49.24 57.00
C ARG A 3 -38.77 48.35 56.40
N THR A 4 -37.53 48.88 56.44
CA THR A 4 -36.23 48.21 56.73
C THR A 4 -35.63 47.21 55.71
N PRO A 5 -34.32 46.90 55.79
CA PRO A 5 -33.15 47.78 55.93
C PRO A 5 -31.94 47.38 55.03
N ALA A 6 -30.91 48.22 55.06
CA ALA A 6 -29.59 47.99 54.49
C ALA A 6 -28.84 46.79 55.10
N LEU A 7 -28.08 46.08 54.27
CA LEU A 7 -27.00 45.19 54.70
C LEU A 7 -25.76 45.45 53.84
N ALA A 8 -24.66 45.72 54.53
CA ALA A 8 -23.35 46.03 53.97
C ALA A 8 -22.46 44.77 53.88
N ALA A 9 -21.39 44.92 53.10
CA ALA A 9 -20.11 44.20 53.15
C ALA A 9 -20.08 42.75 52.63
N LEU A 10 -19.26 42.48 51.60
CA LEU A 10 -17.83 42.15 51.74
C LEU A 10 -17.25 41.84 50.34
N LEU A 11 -16.24 42.61 49.93
CA LEU A 11 -15.37 42.30 48.80
C LEU A 11 -14.41 41.18 49.21
N ALA A 12 -14.50 40.03 48.55
CA ALA A 12 -13.48 38.98 48.62
C ALA A 12 -12.71 38.95 47.29
N LEU A 13 -11.44 39.39 47.32
CA LEU A 13 -10.47 39.17 46.26
C LEU A 13 -10.02 37.70 46.29
N CYS A 14 -10.41 36.91 45.30
CA CYS A 14 -9.77 35.63 45.01
C CYS A 14 -8.74 35.82 43.89
N ALA A 15 -7.47 35.81 44.28
CA ALA A 15 -6.33 35.70 43.39
C ALA A 15 -6.21 34.25 42.90
N CYS A 16 -6.47 34.00 41.61
CA CYS A 16 -6.15 32.72 40.97
C CYS A 16 -4.71 32.77 40.46
N ALA A 17 -3.78 32.24 41.27
CA ALA A 17 -2.43 31.91 40.80
C ALA A 17 -2.52 30.74 39.81
N ARG A 18 -1.90 30.89 38.64
CA ARG A 18 -1.76 29.85 37.62
C ARG A 18 -0.77 28.79 38.12
N GLN A 19 -1.23 27.55 38.25
CA GLN A 19 -0.40 26.39 38.51
C GLN A 19 0.11 25.86 37.15
N GLU A 20 1.43 25.87 36.92
CA GLU A 20 2.01 25.18 35.77
C GLU A 20 2.02 23.66 36.02
N PRO A 21 1.77 22.83 34.98
CA PRO A 21 1.76 21.38 35.13
C PRO A 21 3.19 20.84 35.29
N THR A 22 3.41 20.09 36.37
CA THR A 22 4.65 19.35 36.65
C THR A 22 4.87 18.23 35.61
N PRO A 23 6.08 18.09 35.04
CA PRO A 23 6.39 16.99 34.13
C PRO A 23 6.50 15.65 34.88
N PRO A 24 6.10 14.52 34.24
CA PRO A 24 6.20 13.19 34.84
C PRO A 24 7.67 12.72 34.99
N PRO A 25 7.96 11.86 35.98
CA PRO A 25 9.31 11.36 36.21
C PRO A 25 9.81 10.47 35.07
N ALA A 26 11.09 10.61 34.73
CA ALA A 26 11.78 9.83 33.71
C ALA A 26 11.87 8.35 34.08
N ALA A 27 11.56 7.47 33.12
CA ALA A 27 11.73 6.02 33.25
C ALA A 27 13.23 5.64 33.24
N PRO A 28 13.63 4.61 34.01
CA PRO A 28 15.03 4.21 34.14
C PRO A 28 15.55 3.52 32.87
N ALA A 29 16.78 3.88 32.47
CA ALA A 29 17.53 3.25 31.39
C ALA A 29 17.95 1.81 31.76
N PRO A 30 17.88 0.84 30.84
CA PRO A 30 18.48 -0.47 31.06
C PRO A 30 20.01 -0.38 30.95
N ALA A 31 20.67 -0.99 31.94
CA ALA A 31 22.09 -0.96 32.17
C ALA A 31 22.92 -1.65 31.07
N ALA A 32 24.10 -1.08 30.87
CA ALA A 32 25.19 -1.63 30.07
C ALA A 32 25.72 -2.96 30.63
N ALA A 33 26.02 -3.90 29.74
CA ALA A 33 26.92 -5.02 30.02
C ALA A 33 28.17 -4.89 29.14
N ALA A 34 29.32 -4.96 29.78
CA ALA A 34 30.65 -4.77 29.20
C ALA A 34 31.26 -6.06 28.64
N ASN A 35 31.99 -5.90 27.52
CA ASN A 35 33.26 -6.53 27.06
C ASN A 35 33.94 -7.54 28.02
N THR A 36 34.65 -8.63 27.65
CA THR A 36 35.56 -9.08 26.53
C THR A 36 36.09 -10.51 26.93
N PRO A 37 37.04 -11.25 26.26
CA PRO A 37 37.85 -10.99 25.05
C PRO A 37 37.94 -12.16 24.00
N SER A 38 38.64 -11.83 22.91
CA SER A 38 39.04 -12.60 21.72
C SER A 38 39.82 -13.90 21.91
N ALA A 39 39.73 -14.81 20.92
CA ALA A 39 40.79 -15.76 20.54
C ALA A 39 40.78 -16.10 19.03
N THR A 40 41.77 -15.55 18.33
CA THR A 40 42.69 -16.10 17.31
C THR A 40 42.27 -17.23 16.33
N SER A 41 42.52 -16.98 15.03
CA SER A 41 42.50 -17.91 13.89
C SER A 41 43.60 -19.00 13.92
N PRO A 42 43.53 -19.99 13.00
CA PRO A 42 44.54 -20.00 11.94
C PRO A 42 44.02 -20.35 10.53
N GLN A 43 44.78 -19.89 9.52
CA GLN A 43 44.65 -20.21 8.10
C GLN A 43 45.14 -21.63 7.77
N SER A 44 44.61 -22.22 6.68
CA SER A 44 45.37 -22.69 5.49
C SER A 44 44.68 -23.88 4.81
N GLY A 45 44.64 -23.89 3.48
CA GLY A 45 44.38 -25.09 2.69
C GLY A 45 43.61 -24.87 1.38
N ALA A 46 44.34 -24.86 0.27
CA ALA A 46 43.84 -24.67 -1.09
C ALA A 46 43.13 -25.90 -1.71
N LEU A 47 42.29 -25.59 -2.71
CA LEU A 47 41.73 -26.37 -3.84
C LEU A 47 42.56 -27.58 -4.35
N PRO A 48 41.96 -28.61 -5.04
CA PRO A 48 41.25 -28.39 -6.33
C PRO A 48 40.07 -29.33 -6.69
N ALA A 49 39.42 -28.96 -7.80
CA ALA A 49 38.37 -29.69 -8.53
C ALA A 49 38.78 -31.10 -8.99
N PRO A 50 37.81 -31.92 -9.46
CA PRO A 50 37.82 -32.20 -10.90
C PRO A 50 36.43 -32.39 -11.56
N ALA A 51 36.41 -32.14 -12.87
CA ALA A 51 35.63 -32.85 -13.90
C ALA A 51 36.64 -33.18 -15.04
N PRO A 52 36.32 -33.83 -16.17
CA PRO A 52 35.14 -34.61 -16.61
C PRO A 52 35.52 -35.95 -17.32
N SER A 53 34.55 -36.81 -17.69
CA SER A 53 34.56 -37.70 -18.90
C SER A 53 33.22 -38.45 -18.98
N ALA A 54 32.42 -38.33 -20.05
CA ALA A 54 32.48 -38.94 -21.40
C ALA A 54 31.58 -40.20 -21.48
N GLN A 55 30.48 -40.14 -22.25
CA GLN A 55 30.22 -40.88 -23.51
C GLN A 55 30.11 -42.42 -23.29
N ASN A 56 29.10 -43.16 -23.77
CA ASN A 56 28.62 -43.22 -25.14
C ASN A 56 27.40 -44.18 -25.28
N GLU A 57 26.81 -44.22 -26.50
CA GLU A 57 26.00 -45.29 -27.13
C GLU A 57 24.46 -45.24 -27.13
N THR A 58 23.96 -44.42 -28.06
CA THR A 58 23.15 -44.79 -29.24
C THR A 58 22.56 -46.21 -29.32
N GLN A 59 21.23 -46.29 -29.53
CA GLN A 59 20.68 -47.17 -30.56
C GLN A 59 19.35 -46.64 -31.12
N GLN A 60 19.34 -46.52 -32.45
CA GLN A 60 18.25 -46.16 -33.35
C GLN A 60 17.28 -47.33 -33.50
N ALA A 61 15.98 -47.05 -33.62
CA ALA A 61 15.02 -47.94 -34.26
C ALA A 61 13.96 -47.12 -35.04
N THR A 62 14.22 -47.03 -36.34
CA THR A 62 13.30 -47.13 -37.49
C THR A 62 11.82 -46.74 -37.36
N ALA A 63 11.43 -45.89 -38.31
CA ALA A 63 10.07 -45.54 -38.69
C ALA A 63 9.22 -46.73 -39.15
N SER A 64 7.91 -46.63 -38.92
CA SER A 64 6.87 -47.18 -39.79
C SER A 64 5.65 -46.24 -39.72
N GLN A 65 5.16 -45.86 -40.88
CA GLN A 65 3.96 -45.07 -41.11
C GLN A 65 2.73 -45.96 -40.94
N GLU A 66 1.64 -45.44 -40.34
CA GLU A 66 0.30 -45.62 -40.90
C GLU A 66 -0.63 -44.51 -40.41
N SER A 67 -1.34 -43.93 -41.38
CA SER A 67 -2.36 -42.89 -41.27
C SER A 67 -3.72 -43.51 -40.97
N VAL A 68 -4.48 -42.94 -40.02
CA VAL A 68 -5.95 -42.99 -40.07
C VAL A 68 -6.50 -41.67 -39.51
N ASP A 69 -7.25 -40.96 -40.35
CA ASP A 69 -8.04 -39.80 -40.02
C ASP A 69 -9.14 -40.14 -39.00
N SER A 70 -9.36 -39.26 -38.03
CA SER A 70 -10.67 -39.09 -37.40
C SER A 70 -10.79 -37.68 -36.85
N GLU A 71 -11.67 -36.91 -37.50
CA GLU A 71 -12.20 -35.64 -37.02
C GLU A 71 -12.78 -35.81 -35.62
N GLY A 72 -12.09 -35.24 -34.64
CA GLY A 72 -12.55 -35.10 -33.27
C GLY A 72 -12.94 -33.65 -33.03
N GLU A 73 -14.23 -33.38 -33.08
CA GLU A 73 -14.92 -32.16 -32.66
C GLU A 73 -14.27 -31.58 -31.38
N ARG A 74 -13.72 -30.37 -31.48
CA ARG A 74 -13.26 -29.62 -30.30
C ARG A 74 -14.51 -29.24 -29.50
N PRO A 75 -14.67 -29.65 -28.23
CA PRO A 75 -15.75 -29.10 -27.43
C PRO A 75 -15.46 -27.61 -27.24
N ALA A 76 -16.39 -26.78 -27.72
CA ALA A 76 -16.44 -25.36 -27.46
C ALA A 76 -16.22 -25.14 -25.96
N ARG A 77 -15.24 -24.29 -25.62
CA ARG A 77 -15.11 -23.77 -24.26
C ARG A 77 -16.44 -23.09 -23.97
N SER A 78 -17.17 -23.69 -23.03
CA SER A 78 -18.49 -23.28 -22.61
C SER A 78 -18.50 -21.78 -22.29
N ASP A 79 -19.57 -21.12 -22.73
CA ASP A 79 -19.96 -19.72 -22.48
C ASP A 79 -20.18 -19.37 -20.99
N THR A 80 -19.61 -20.17 -20.08
CA THR A 80 -19.76 -20.06 -18.63
C THR A 80 -19.18 -18.77 -18.04
N SER A 81 -18.38 -18.00 -18.79
CA SER A 81 -17.88 -16.69 -18.34
C SER A 81 -18.89 -15.55 -18.50
N LEU A 82 -19.92 -15.70 -19.34
CA LEU A 82 -20.94 -14.67 -19.54
C LEU A 82 -22.21 -14.91 -18.70
N GLU A 83 -22.58 -16.17 -18.46
CA GLU A 83 -23.74 -16.50 -17.62
C GLU A 83 -23.46 -16.34 -16.11
N GLN A 84 -22.19 -16.38 -15.68
CA GLN A 84 -21.84 -16.23 -14.26
C GLN A 84 -21.92 -14.78 -13.74
N ILE A 85 -22.34 -13.84 -14.60
CA ILE A 85 -22.64 -12.45 -14.26
C ILE A 85 -24.14 -12.29 -13.88
N ALA A 86 -24.98 -13.30 -14.11
CA ALA A 86 -26.43 -13.15 -14.06
C ALA A 86 -27.05 -13.06 -12.65
N GLU A 87 -26.33 -13.39 -11.58
CA GLU A 87 -26.86 -13.30 -10.21
C GLU A 87 -25.83 -12.71 -9.24
N LEU A 88 -25.33 -11.52 -9.55
CA LEU A 88 -24.79 -10.66 -8.50
C LEU A 88 -25.92 -10.41 -7.48
N PRO A 89 -25.68 -10.54 -6.16
CA PRO A 89 -26.70 -10.25 -5.18
C PRO A 89 -27.26 -8.85 -5.43
N ALA A 90 -28.58 -8.66 -5.30
CA ALA A 90 -29.25 -7.36 -5.50
C ALA A 90 -28.61 -6.20 -4.68
N GLY A 91 -27.73 -6.54 -3.74
CA GLY A 91 -26.80 -5.65 -3.07
C GLY A 91 -25.55 -5.21 -3.83
N ALA A 92 -25.40 -5.43 -5.14
CA ALA A 92 -24.25 -4.95 -5.91
C ALA A 92 -24.58 -3.73 -6.80
N GLN A 93 -25.87 -3.42 -7.00
CA GLN A 93 -26.29 -2.31 -7.86
C GLN A 93 -26.28 -1.00 -7.06
N LEU A 94 -25.60 0.01 -7.60
CA LEU A 94 -25.66 1.36 -7.07
C LEU A 94 -27.05 1.99 -7.29
N PRO A 95 -27.46 2.95 -6.44
CA PRO A 95 -28.67 3.71 -6.70
C PRO A 95 -28.57 4.36 -8.09
N ASP A 96 -29.71 4.37 -8.79
CA ASP A 96 -29.90 5.11 -10.04
C ASP A 96 -29.17 4.57 -11.28
N GLY A 97 -28.49 3.41 -11.18
CA GLY A 97 -27.90 2.73 -12.35
C GLY A 97 -26.78 3.50 -13.07
N LYS A 98 -26.30 4.60 -12.45
CA LYS A 98 -25.25 5.49 -12.98
C LYS A 98 -23.96 4.74 -13.35
N TRP A 99 -23.62 3.73 -12.58
CA TRP A 99 -22.43 2.89 -12.80
C TRP A 99 -22.84 1.44 -12.95
N GLN A 100 -22.24 0.77 -13.94
CA GLN A 100 -22.60 -0.61 -14.29
C GLN A 100 -21.49 -1.57 -13.85
N PRO A 101 -21.81 -2.67 -13.13
CA PRO A 101 -20.86 -3.71 -12.80
C PRO A 101 -20.34 -4.38 -14.09
N GLY A 102 -19.07 -4.77 -14.12
CA GLY A 102 -18.36 -5.28 -15.29
C GLY A 102 -17.91 -4.19 -16.28
N VAL A 103 -18.51 -2.99 -16.23
CA VAL A 103 -18.15 -1.85 -17.08
C VAL A 103 -17.30 -0.85 -16.29
N ASN A 104 -17.89 -0.22 -15.27
CA ASN A 104 -17.23 0.85 -14.52
C ASN A 104 -16.45 0.33 -13.30
N TYR A 105 -16.84 -0.81 -12.77
CA TYR A 105 -16.16 -1.49 -11.67
C TYR A 105 -16.39 -3.00 -11.78
N GLN A 106 -15.52 -3.78 -11.15
CA GLN A 106 -15.62 -5.22 -11.08
C GLN A 106 -15.97 -5.64 -9.64
N PRO A 107 -17.08 -6.36 -9.41
CA PRO A 107 -17.33 -7.02 -8.13
C PRO A 107 -16.27 -8.09 -7.83
N LEU A 108 -15.82 -8.13 -6.58
CA LEU A 108 -14.88 -9.12 -6.06
C LEU A 108 -15.65 -10.21 -5.31
N VAL A 109 -15.58 -11.43 -5.82
CA VAL A 109 -16.26 -12.60 -5.25
C VAL A 109 -15.22 -13.70 -5.02
N PRO A 110 -14.97 -14.12 -3.76
CA PRO A 110 -15.55 -13.58 -2.53
C PRO A 110 -15.02 -12.17 -2.20
N ALA A 111 -15.80 -11.44 -1.39
CA ALA A 111 -15.34 -10.17 -0.81
C ALA A 111 -14.07 -10.39 0.03
N GLN A 112 -13.14 -9.45 -0.06
CA GLN A 112 -11.87 -9.50 0.64
C GLN A 112 -11.96 -8.79 2.00
N PRO A 113 -11.26 -9.29 3.04
CA PRO A 113 -11.21 -8.61 4.33
C PRO A 113 -10.55 -7.23 4.23
N THR A 114 -11.10 -6.25 4.95
CA THR A 114 -10.59 -4.89 5.04
C THR A 114 -9.65 -4.69 6.24
N SER A 115 -8.87 -3.61 6.24
CA SER A 115 -7.93 -3.24 7.32
C SER A 115 -8.53 -2.34 8.40
N VAL A 116 -9.73 -1.82 8.16
CA VAL A 116 -10.26 -0.64 8.83
C VAL A 116 -11.19 -1.03 9.98
N ALA A 117 -11.42 -0.10 10.91
CA ALA A 117 -12.30 -0.37 12.05
C ALA A 117 -13.73 -0.74 11.61
N PRO A 118 -14.44 -1.60 12.38
CA PRO A 118 -15.85 -1.89 12.11
C PRO A 118 -16.69 -0.60 11.96
N GLY A 119 -17.61 -0.59 11.00
CA GLY A 119 -18.43 0.58 10.68
C GLY A 119 -17.74 1.63 9.81
N LYS A 120 -16.47 1.43 9.42
CA LYS A 120 -15.80 2.20 8.37
C LYS A 120 -15.88 1.48 7.02
N VAL A 121 -15.85 2.27 5.96
CA VAL A 121 -15.69 1.79 4.57
C VAL A 121 -14.26 2.05 4.15
N GLU A 122 -13.52 0.98 3.82
CA GLU A 122 -12.18 1.09 3.28
C GLU A 122 -12.23 1.54 1.80
N VAL A 123 -11.46 2.56 1.45
CA VAL A 123 -11.14 2.86 0.05
C VAL A 123 -9.63 2.73 -0.08
N MET A 124 -9.20 1.64 -0.72
CA MET A 124 -7.78 1.32 -0.89
C MET A 124 -7.32 1.71 -2.29
N GLU A 125 -6.24 2.47 -2.38
CA GLU A 125 -5.50 2.68 -3.61
C GLU A 125 -4.29 1.75 -3.65
N VAL A 126 -4.19 0.94 -4.71
CA VAL A 126 -2.95 0.27 -5.09
C VAL A 126 -2.25 1.10 -6.15
N PHE A 127 -1.00 1.49 -5.89
CA PHE A 127 -0.27 2.46 -6.69
C PHE A 127 1.22 2.12 -6.82
N TRP A 128 1.94 2.93 -7.60
CA TRP A 128 3.40 2.87 -7.68
C TRP A 128 3.97 4.29 -7.77
N LEU A 129 5.06 4.58 -7.05
CA LEU A 129 5.66 5.93 -7.05
C LEU A 129 6.14 6.41 -8.42
N ALA A 130 6.48 5.50 -9.33
CA ALA A 130 6.93 5.86 -10.68
C ALA A 130 5.83 5.81 -11.75
N CYS A 131 4.60 5.46 -11.37
CA CYS A 131 3.48 5.34 -12.30
C CYS A 131 2.96 6.73 -12.70
N PRO A 132 3.05 7.12 -14.00
CA PRO A 132 2.64 8.45 -14.44
C PRO A 132 1.15 8.73 -14.21
N HIS A 133 0.29 7.72 -14.37
CA HIS A 133 -1.15 7.83 -14.12
C HIS A 133 -1.48 8.01 -12.63
N CYS A 134 -0.70 7.38 -11.75
CA CYS A 134 -0.84 7.52 -10.32
C CYS A 134 -0.43 8.94 -9.88
N TYR A 135 0.67 9.47 -10.45
CA TYR A 135 1.07 10.86 -10.24
C TYR A 135 0.03 11.86 -10.76
N ALA A 136 -0.57 11.61 -11.92
CA ALA A 136 -1.64 12.45 -12.48
C ALA A 136 -2.92 12.45 -11.62
N LEU A 137 -3.20 11.35 -10.92
CA LEU A 137 -4.36 11.20 -10.03
C LEU A 137 -4.19 11.93 -8.68
N GLU A 138 -2.95 12.17 -8.22
CA GLU A 138 -2.67 12.75 -6.91
C GLU A 138 -3.42 14.06 -6.60
N PRO A 139 -3.55 15.04 -7.52
CA PRO A 139 -4.32 16.26 -7.24
C PRO A 139 -5.80 15.98 -6.94
N PHE A 140 -6.40 15.01 -7.63
CA PHE A 140 -7.80 14.62 -7.44
C PHE A 140 -7.98 13.87 -6.11
N LEU A 141 -7.11 12.90 -5.82
CA LEU A 141 -7.11 12.20 -4.53
C LEU A 141 -6.87 13.16 -3.38
N LYS A 142 -5.87 14.03 -3.45
CA LYS A 142 -5.57 15.01 -2.41
C LYS A 142 -6.73 15.97 -2.16
N ASN A 143 -7.46 16.36 -3.19
CA ASN A 143 -8.66 17.18 -3.02
C ASN A 143 -9.78 16.39 -2.33
N TRP A 144 -10.06 15.17 -2.82
CA TRP A 144 -11.08 14.30 -2.26
C TRP A 144 -10.80 13.91 -0.81
N LEU A 145 -9.55 13.62 -0.44
CA LEU A 145 -9.15 13.27 0.93
C LEU A 145 -9.46 14.38 1.95
N LYS A 146 -9.51 15.65 1.53
CA LYS A 146 -9.90 16.77 2.39
C LYS A 146 -11.41 16.81 2.66
N THR A 147 -12.20 16.27 1.75
CA THR A 147 -13.67 16.37 1.76
C THR A 147 -14.36 15.01 1.94
N LYS A 148 -13.59 13.91 1.99
CA LYS A 148 -14.16 12.56 2.09
C LYS A 148 -15.03 12.44 3.35
N PRO A 149 -16.13 11.67 3.29
CA PRO A 149 -16.95 11.44 4.47
C PRO A 149 -16.16 10.77 5.61
N SER A 150 -16.54 11.05 6.86
CA SER A 150 -15.86 10.52 8.04
C SER A 150 -15.98 8.99 8.20
N TYR A 151 -16.95 8.36 7.55
CA TYR A 151 -17.09 6.91 7.50
C TYR A 151 -16.11 6.23 6.53
N VAL A 152 -15.45 6.99 5.66
CA VAL A 152 -14.46 6.46 4.72
C VAL A 152 -13.07 6.51 5.36
N GLU A 153 -12.37 5.38 5.34
CA GLU A 153 -10.96 5.29 5.70
C GLU A 153 -10.16 4.99 4.43
N PHE A 154 -9.18 5.84 4.12
CA PHE A 154 -8.40 5.72 2.89
C PHE A 154 -7.06 5.06 3.17
N VAL A 155 -6.72 4.04 2.40
CA VAL A 155 -5.51 3.25 2.57
C VAL A 155 -4.73 3.23 1.27
N ARG A 156 -3.42 3.44 1.35
CA ARG A 156 -2.52 3.34 0.18
C ARG A 156 -1.60 2.15 0.32
N VAL A 157 -1.52 1.38 -0.76
CA VAL A 157 -0.72 0.15 -0.83
C VAL A 157 0.15 0.24 -2.09
N PRO A 158 1.47 0.31 -1.97
CA PRO A 158 2.33 0.21 -3.12
C PRO A 158 2.28 -1.22 -3.69
N VAL A 159 2.27 -1.34 -5.00
CA VAL A 159 2.33 -2.65 -5.68
C VAL A 159 3.69 -3.31 -5.49
N MET A 160 3.74 -4.64 -5.56
CA MET A 160 4.93 -5.44 -5.24
C MET A 160 5.33 -6.44 -6.35
N TRP A 161 5.23 -6.05 -7.64
CA TRP A 161 5.51 -6.95 -8.77
C TRP A 161 6.97 -7.41 -8.91
N GLY A 162 7.92 -6.69 -8.31
CA GLY A 162 9.33 -7.04 -8.45
C GLY A 162 10.27 -6.09 -7.70
N PRO A 163 11.59 -6.24 -7.88
CA PRO A 163 12.60 -5.54 -7.06
C PRO A 163 12.46 -4.01 -7.07
N MET A 164 12.22 -3.39 -8.23
CA MET A 164 12.04 -1.94 -8.34
C MET A 164 10.78 -1.46 -7.61
N HIS A 165 9.67 -2.18 -7.74
CA HIS A 165 8.42 -1.89 -7.02
C HIS A 165 8.63 -1.99 -5.51
N ARG A 166 9.35 -3.03 -5.05
CA ARG A 166 9.69 -3.22 -3.64
C ARG A 166 10.57 -2.09 -3.09
N ALA A 167 11.53 -1.59 -3.87
CA ALA A 167 12.36 -0.45 -3.47
C ALA A 167 11.51 0.83 -3.30
N HIS A 168 10.61 1.13 -4.24
CA HIS A 168 9.70 2.27 -4.13
C HIS A 168 8.66 2.10 -3.02
N ALA A 169 8.15 0.87 -2.81
CA ALA A 169 7.26 0.55 -1.72
C ALA A 169 7.93 0.81 -0.36
N ARG A 170 9.22 0.47 -0.25
CA ARG A 170 9.98 0.71 0.98
C ARG A 170 10.19 2.20 1.22
N LEU A 171 10.48 2.99 0.17
CA LEU A 171 10.50 4.46 0.28
C LEU A 171 9.16 4.98 0.82
N TYR A 172 8.04 4.60 0.19
CA TYR A 172 6.71 5.03 0.61
C TYR A 172 6.44 4.72 2.09
N TYR A 173 6.63 3.47 2.51
CA TYR A 173 6.37 3.09 3.90
C TYR A 173 7.37 3.71 4.90
N THR A 174 8.59 4.02 4.47
CA THR A 174 9.54 4.76 5.31
C THR A 174 9.06 6.18 5.54
N LEU A 175 8.58 6.87 4.49
CA LEU A 175 8.02 8.21 4.60
C LEU A 175 6.73 8.23 5.44
N ASP A 176 5.87 7.21 5.27
CA ASP A 176 4.65 7.04 6.07
C ASP A 176 4.97 6.84 7.56
N ALA A 177 5.90 5.95 7.88
CA ALA A 177 6.34 5.71 9.26
C ALA A 177 6.95 6.95 9.93
N LEU A 178 7.53 7.86 9.14
CA LEU A 178 8.07 9.14 9.60
C LEU A 178 7.02 10.28 9.60
N GLY A 179 5.77 10.01 9.21
CA GLY A 179 4.71 11.01 9.12
C GLY A 179 4.93 12.05 8.01
N ARG A 180 5.75 11.75 7.00
CA ARG A 180 6.14 12.66 5.91
C ARG A 180 5.38 12.39 4.62
N GLN A 181 4.05 12.37 4.73
CA GLN A 181 3.15 12.21 3.58
C GLN A 181 3.31 13.34 2.54
N ASP A 182 3.77 14.52 2.96
CA ASP A 182 4.13 15.63 2.08
C ASP A 182 5.25 15.28 1.08
N LEU A 183 6.08 14.29 1.40
CA LEU A 183 7.19 13.85 0.56
C LEU A 183 6.81 12.78 -0.47
N VAL A 184 5.64 12.15 -0.36
CA VAL A 184 5.19 11.13 -1.31
C VAL A 184 4.99 11.75 -2.70
N ALA A 185 4.25 12.85 -2.79
CA ALA A 185 4.05 13.56 -4.05
C ALA A 185 5.38 14.11 -4.63
N LYS A 186 6.29 14.59 -3.77
CA LYS A 186 7.63 15.02 -4.21
C LYS A 186 8.50 13.88 -4.72
N ALA A 187 8.37 12.69 -4.13
CA ALA A 187 9.06 11.50 -4.62
C ALA A 187 8.54 11.09 -6.01
N MET A 188 7.21 11.11 -6.20
CA MET A 188 6.62 10.87 -7.51
C MET A 188 7.09 11.91 -8.54
N GLU A 189 7.10 13.20 -8.19
CA GLU A 189 7.61 14.27 -9.06
C GLU A 189 9.10 14.06 -9.41
N ALA A 190 9.94 13.72 -8.43
CA ALA A 190 11.35 13.46 -8.64
C ALA A 190 11.59 12.30 -9.60
N ILE A 191 10.78 11.23 -9.49
CA ILE A 191 10.87 10.07 -10.38
C ILE A 191 10.34 10.40 -11.77
N SER A 192 9.13 10.95 -11.86
CA SER A 192 8.43 11.13 -13.13
C SER A 192 8.94 12.30 -13.96
N GLN A 193 9.39 13.39 -13.33
CA GLN A 193 9.79 14.61 -14.04
C GLN A 193 11.28 14.91 -13.98
N GLN A 194 11.93 14.57 -12.87
CA GLN A 194 13.36 14.87 -12.67
C GLN A 194 14.25 13.67 -12.99
N HIS A 195 13.66 12.57 -13.47
CA HIS A 195 14.34 11.32 -13.82
C HIS A 195 15.27 10.82 -12.71
N THR A 196 14.92 11.05 -11.45
CA THR A 196 15.64 10.54 -10.29
C THR A 196 15.02 9.21 -9.91
N PRO A 197 15.68 8.06 -10.15
CA PRO A 197 15.02 6.76 -10.03
C PRO A 197 14.52 6.47 -8.62
N LEU A 198 15.23 6.91 -7.58
CA LEU A 198 14.96 6.57 -6.18
C LEU A 198 14.88 5.05 -5.91
N ALA A 199 15.54 4.29 -6.77
CA ALA A 199 15.75 2.85 -6.68
C ALA A 199 16.97 2.49 -7.52
N ALA A 200 17.58 1.35 -7.20
CA ALA A 200 18.76 0.82 -7.87
C ALA A 200 18.69 -0.71 -7.95
N ASN A 201 19.73 -1.33 -8.50
CA ASN A 201 19.82 -2.79 -8.64
C ASN A 201 20.07 -3.50 -7.30
N SER A 202 20.53 -2.78 -6.27
CA SER A 202 20.70 -3.30 -4.92
C SER A 202 19.92 -2.48 -3.89
N GLU A 203 19.63 -3.11 -2.75
CA GLU A 203 18.95 -2.46 -1.63
C GLU A 203 19.81 -1.36 -1.00
N GLU A 204 21.12 -1.57 -0.90
CA GLU A 204 22.07 -0.59 -0.36
C GLU A 204 22.14 0.68 -1.22
N GLU A 205 22.22 0.53 -2.55
CA GLU A 205 22.22 1.68 -3.46
C GLU A 205 20.87 2.39 -3.47
N SER A 206 19.76 1.63 -3.39
CA SER A 206 18.42 2.20 -3.28
C SER A 206 18.29 3.04 -2.01
N LEU A 207 18.71 2.49 -0.86
CA LEU A 207 18.74 3.20 0.42
C LEU A 207 19.55 4.50 0.31
N LYS A 208 20.76 4.45 -0.28
CA LYS A 208 21.60 5.65 -0.45
C LYS A 208 20.90 6.74 -1.25
N GLN A 209 20.27 6.40 -2.39
CA GLN A 209 19.55 7.37 -3.21
C GLN A 209 18.34 7.96 -2.47
N GLN A 210 17.55 7.10 -1.83
CA GLN A 210 16.33 7.47 -1.11
C GLN A 210 16.63 8.32 0.13
N GLN A 211 17.67 7.97 0.88
CA GLN A 211 18.15 8.74 2.02
C GLN A 211 18.67 10.11 1.57
N ALA A 212 19.40 10.19 0.44
CA ALA A 212 19.82 11.48 -0.10
C ALA A 212 18.63 12.36 -0.49
N PHE A 213 17.57 11.78 -1.07
CA PHE A 213 16.31 12.49 -1.31
C PHE A 213 15.66 12.97 -0.01
N ALA A 214 15.57 12.11 1.00
CA ALA A 214 15.01 12.44 2.30
C ALA A 214 15.76 13.59 2.98
N THR A 215 17.10 13.55 3.00
CA THR A 215 17.95 14.59 3.59
C THR A 215 17.79 15.94 2.90
N ARG A 216 17.76 15.95 1.54
CA ARG A 216 17.48 17.19 0.79
C ARG A 216 16.10 17.78 1.09
N ASN A 217 15.19 16.98 1.61
CA ASN A 217 13.83 17.36 1.99
C ASN A 217 13.62 17.50 3.51
N GLY A 218 14.73 17.67 4.26
CA GLY A 218 14.73 18.04 5.67
C GLY A 218 14.54 16.87 6.65
N LEU A 219 14.73 15.62 6.22
CA LEU A 219 14.82 14.48 7.14
C LEU A 219 16.26 14.24 7.60
N SER A 220 16.42 13.71 8.81
CA SER A 220 17.71 13.17 9.26
C SER A 220 18.03 11.89 8.49
N ALA A 221 19.29 11.77 8.07
CA ALA A 221 19.84 10.55 7.49
C ALA A 221 19.63 9.34 8.42
N ASP A 222 19.88 9.52 9.72
CA ASP A 222 19.78 8.47 10.73
C ASP A 222 18.34 8.06 10.99
N ASP A 223 17.41 9.03 11.06
CA ASP A 223 15.99 8.72 11.29
C ASP A 223 15.40 8.02 10.07
N PHE A 224 15.79 8.43 8.86
CA PHE A 224 15.42 7.73 7.64
C PHE A 224 15.93 6.28 7.65
N ALA A 225 17.22 6.07 7.91
CA ALA A 225 17.81 4.73 7.94
C ALA A 225 17.17 3.83 9.02
N LYS A 226 16.88 4.38 10.21
CA LYS A 226 16.18 3.65 11.28
C LYS A 226 14.77 3.25 10.87
N ALA A 227 13.99 4.17 10.30
CA ALA A 227 12.64 3.88 9.84
C ALA A 227 12.64 2.88 8.68
N TYR A 228 13.55 3.04 7.72
CA TYR A 228 13.72 2.17 6.55
C TYR A 228 13.96 0.70 6.94
N ASN A 229 14.73 0.48 8.01
CA ASN A 229 15.06 -0.84 8.54
C ASN A 229 14.10 -1.30 9.66
N SER A 230 13.05 -0.53 9.96
CA SER A 230 12.16 -0.83 11.06
C SER A 230 11.30 -2.08 10.81
N PHE A 231 10.87 -2.72 11.89
CA PHE A 231 9.91 -3.82 11.83
C PHE A 231 8.62 -3.39 11.11
N THR A 232 8.08 -2.21 11.43
CA THR A 232 6.85 -1.67 10.82
C THR A 232 6.95 -1.59 9.30
N VAL A 233 8.04 -1.03 8.76
CA VAL A 233 8.24 -0.94 7.31
C VAL A 233 8.32 -2.34 6.69
N ASN A 234 9.05 -3.27 7.31
CA ASN A 234 9.15 -4.65 6.82
C ASN A 234 7.82 -5.39 6.83
N SER A 235 7.02 -5.26 7.89
CA SER A 235 5.68 -5.84 7.97
C SER A 235 4.73 -5.25 6.94
N ASN A 236 4.79 -3.93 6.70
CA ASN A 236 3.98 -3.27 5.69
C ASN A 236 4.34 -3.71 4.27
N LEU A 237 5.63 -3.96 3.98
CA LEU A 237 6.06 -4.53 2.70
C LEU A 237 5.51 -5.94 2.48
N GLN A 238 5.57 -6.80 3.50
CA GLN A 238 5.00 -8.15 3.43
C GLN A 238 3.49 -8.10 3.22
N ARG A 239 2.79 -7.20 3.94
CA ARG A 239 1.35 -6.98 3.74
C ARG A 239 1.06 -6.51 2.31
N ALA A 240 1.80 -5.54 1.79
CA ALA A 240 1.62 -5.04 0.42
C ALA A 240 1.80 -6.15 -0.63
N GLU A 241 2.73 -7.06 -0.40
CA GLU A 241 2.98 -8.20 -1.28
C GLU A 241 1.81 -9.18 -1.28
N GLN A 242 1.29 -9.52 -0.09
CA GLN A 242 0.08 -10.32 0.05
C GLN A 242 -1.13 -9.66 -0.61
N LEU A 243 -1.30 -8.35 -0.45
CA LEU A 243 -2.40 -7.60 -1.05
C LEU A 243 -2.29 -7.56 -2.58
N THR A 244 -1.08 -7.33 -3.10
CA THR A 244 -0.80 -7.34 -4.56
C THR A 244 -1.23 -8.67 -5.17
N GLN A 245 -0.89 -9.79 -4.53
CA GLN A 245 -1.25 -11.12 -5.00
C GLN A 245 -2.74 -11.42 -4.82
N ARG A 246 -3.29 -11.13 -3.63
CA ARG A 246 -4.69 -11.43 -3.26
C ARG A 246 -5.71 -10.70 -4.13
N TYR A 247 -5.42 -9.47 -4.52
CA TYR A 247 -6.27 -8.70 -5.42
C TYR A 247 -5.95 -8.92 -6.91
N HIS A 248 -5.01 -9.82 -7.24
CA HIS A 248 -4.54 -10.04 -8.61
C HIS A 248 -4.24 -8.72 -9.34
N VAL A 249 -3.45 -7.87 -8.69
CA VAL A 249 -3.18 -6.52 -9.21
C VAL A 249 -2.32 -6.66 -10.47
N GLU A 250 -2.88 -6.32 -11.63
CA GLU A 250 -2.18 -6.36 -12.93
C GLU A 250 -1.85 -4.96 -13.47
N GLY A 251 -2.43 -3.91 -12.86
CA GLY A 251 -2.23 -2.52 -13.25
C GLY A 251 -2.45 -1.56 -12.10
N VAL A 252 -1.96 -0.33 -12.27
CA VAL A 252 -2.13 0.78 -11.32
C VAL A 252 -2.44 2.09 -12.07
N PRO A 253 -3.16 3.05 -11.46
CA PRO A 253 -3.79 2.96 -10.14
C PRO A 253 -5.01 2.03 -10.15
N LEU A 254 -5.11 1.18 -9.14
CA LEU A 254 -6.27 0.32 -8.89
C LEU A 254 -6.92 0.77 -7.58
N LEU A 255 -8.22 1.03 -7.62
CA LEU A 255 -8.99 1.43 -6.45
C LEU A 255 -9.89 0.27 -6.03
N VAL A 256 -9.86 -0.09 -4.76
CA VAL A 256 -10.70 -1.12 -4.16
C VAL A 256 -11.58 -0.52 -3.09
N VAL A 257 -12.89 -0.69 -3.21
CA VAL A 257 -13.87 -0.20 -2.22
C VAL A 257 -14.41 -1.36 -1.40
N ASN A 258 -14.21 -1.25 -0.09
CA ASN A 258 -14.64 -2.17 0.96
C ASN A 258 -14.26 -3.64 0.73
N GLY A 259 -13.16 -3.90 0.01
CA GLY A 259 -12.77 -5.25 -0.41
C GLY A 259 -13.77 -5.95 -1.35
N LYS A 260 -14.77 -5.23 -1.88
CA LYS A 260 -15.88 -5.79 -2.67
C LYS A 260 -15.92 -5.33 -4.11
N TYR A 261 -15.33 -4.19 -4.42
CA TYR A 261 -15.38 -3.61 -5.77
C TYR A 261 -14.00 -3.13 -6.16
N SER A 262 -13.54 -3.44 -7.36
CA SER A 262 -12.32 -2.87 -7.92
C SER A 262 -12.63 -2.02 -9.16
N THR A 263 -11.87 -0.94 -9.36
CA THR A 263 -11.97 -0.08 -10.52
C THR A 263 -10.63 0.60 -10.79
N ASP A 264 -10.48 1.20 -11.96
CA ASP A 264 -9.30 1.90 -12.41
C ASP A 264 -9.72 3.12 -13.27
N LEU A 265 -8.74 3.91 -13.71
CA LEU A 265 -8.99 5.09 -14.53
C LEU A 265 -9.74 4.79 -15.82
N SER A 266 -9.46 3.66 -16.47
CA SER A 266 -10.06 3.28 -17.75
C SER A 266 -11.54 2.94 -17.57
N LYS A 267 -11.85 2.07 -16.60
CA LYS A 267 -13.23 1.66 -16.29
C LYS A 267 -14.09 2.83 -15.83
N ALA A 268 -13.54 3.72 -15.01
CA ALA A 268 -14.26 4.90 -14.55
C ALA A 268 -14.42 5.97 -15.65
N GLY A 269 -13.50 6.03 -16.61
CA GLY A 269 -13.48 7.02 -17.69
C GLY A 269 -12.79 8.34 -17.31
N GLY A 270 -11.69 8.26 -16.56
CA GLY A 270 -10.82 9.39 -16.20
C GLY A 270 -10.78 9.72 -14.70
N ASP A 271 -9.87 10.60 -14.29
CA ASP A 271 -9.54 10.86 -12.88
C ASP A 271 -10.74 11.37 -12.07
N ALA A 272 -11.48 12.35 -12.60
CA ALA A 272 -12.64 12.93 -11.91
C ALA A 272 -13.76 11.89 -11.74
N LYS A 273 -14.04 11.10 -12.78
CA LYS A 273 -15.05 10.04 -12.73
C LYS A 273 -14.63 8.90 -11.80
N LEU A 274 -13.33 8.60 -11.71
CA LEU A 274 -12.81 7.62 -10.75
C LEU A 274 -13.12 8.04 -9.32
N ILE A 275 -12.85 9.30 -8.95
CA ILE A 275 -13.17 9.83 -7.61
C ILE A 275 -14.68 9.81 -7.34
N GLU A 276 -15.49 10.16 -8.34
CA GLU A 276 -16.96 10.12 -8.24
C GLU A 276 -17.47 8.69 -8.01
N LEU A 277 -17.01 7.74 -8.82
CA LEU A 277 -17.37 6.33 -8.72
C LEU A 277 -16.99 5.73 -7.36
N VAL A 278 -15.75 5.94 -6.87
CA VAL A 278 -15.35 5.38 -5.57
C VAL A 278 -16.14 6.01 -4.42
N SER A 279 -16.53 7.29 -4.54
CA SER A 279 -17.38 7.95 -3.56
C SER A 279 -18.80 7.37 -3.53
N ASP A 280 -19.38 7.11 -4.70
CA ASP A 280 -20.71 6.51 -4.83
C ASP A 280 -20.73 5.06 -4.32
N LEU A 281 -19.70 4.27 -4.65
CA LEU A 281 -19.50 2.92 -4.12
C LEU A 281 -19.36 2.94 -2.59
N ALA A 282 -18.55 3.85 -2.04
CA ALA A 282 -18.37 3.94 -0.61
C ALA A 282 -19.65 4.38 0.12
N ALA A 283 -20.41 5.31 -0.45
CA ALA A 283 -21.71 5.74 0.08
C ALA A 283 -22.75 4.63 0.05
N ALA A 284 -22.77 3.79 -1.00
CA ALA A 284 -23.65 2.64 -1.05
C ALA A 284 -23.30 1.59 0.00
N GLU A 285 -22.02 1.33 0.23
CA GLU A 285 -21.58 0.41 1.28
C GLU A 285 -21.92 0.91 2.68
N HIS A 286 -21.85 2.22 2.91
CA HIS A 286 -22.19 2.77 4.22
C HIS A 286 -23.68 2.70 4.56
N ARG A 287 -24.57 2.66 3.56
CA ARG A 287 -26.03 2.59 3.77
C ARG A 287 -26.54 1.18 4.11
N ARG A 288 -25.69 0.16 3.96
CA ARG A 288 -26.03 -1.25 4.24
C ARG A 288 -25.79 -1.58 5.70
#